data_AF-A0A9X2ENU1-F1
#
_entry.id   AF-A0A9X2ENU1-F1
#
_cell.length_a   1.000
_cell.length_b   1.000
_cell.length_c   1.000
_cell.angle_alpha   90.00
_cell.angle_beta   90.00
_cell.angle_gamma   90.00
#
_symmetry.space_group_name_H-M   'P 1'
#
loop_
_entity.id
_entity.type
_entity.pdbx_description
1 polymer ?
#
loop_
_entity_poly.entity_id
_entity_poly.type
_entity_poly.pdbx_seq_one_letter_code
_entity_poly.pdbx_strand_id
1 'polypeptide(L)'
;MSLPKTLSYISFTLMLAAAGAAFYWKKTTDLADADGVDFIQAGPFQIAVSVDPLKPRAGKNQIRIEIRDAKDIPVSGADVRAVAEMPAMGAMPAMRAVADFHESSPGIFTGEIELAMVGSWPLVVDVSTGHDRHVDLAFDMSTNRKGLRLKSAPQPSDTAYYTCAMHPSVRGAAPGNCPICGMDLQPVSHDELQSGSIMVDSSRRQSIGIKTGTVERQAFTLPIHLHGQVTYDETRLRDISLRFDGWIGDLDADFEGKQVKRGELLFTVYSPELLAVQDEYLRARRRGDALEQAARRRLLLWGLSEEQIDWLVEQQKAQDYIPIFSPVSGVVIQKNIVPGSAFEKGDNLLRIADLSQVWIEAHAYEDQLPLLHKGMPAKVRLTNVYHEEISATLTQIDPFLNHSNRSARLRVTLPNTDGELRPGLFADIILSAELGNLLVVPRDAVLISGKKRIVFRDLGQGRLEPVQVRTGYGDSDRIVIRSGLQAGDKIITSGVFLIAAESRLKSGAQQW
;
A
#
# COMPACT_ATOMS: atom_id res chain seq x y z
N MET A 1 -38.52 -19.77 23.78
CA MET A 1 -39.93 -19.37 23.99
C MET A 1 -40.09 -17.98 23.40
N SER A 2 -40.38 -17.87 22.10
CA SER A 2 -41.73 -17.87 21.49
C SER A 2 -42.47 -16.54 21.73
N LEU A 3 -42.58 -15.77 20.63
CA LEU A 3 -43.67 -14.87 20.19
C LEU A 3 -45.05 -15.09 20.88
N PRO A 4 -46.04 -14.14 20.85
CA PRO A 4 -46.44 -13.26 19.72
C PRO A 4 -46.85 -11.81 20.15
N LYS A 5 -46.83 -10.79 19.27
CA LYS A 5 -47.80 -10.34 18.22
C LYS A 5 -49.21 -9.88 18.70
N THR A 6 -49.55 -8.65 18.25
CA THR A 6 -50.84 -8.11 17.71
C THR A 6 -51.95 -7.50 18.61
N LEU A 7 -52.30 -6.23 18.28
CA LEU A 7 -53.61 -5.53 18.24
C LEU A 7 -53.34 -4.25 17.39
N SER A 8 -53.96 -3.87 16.26
CA SER A 8 -55.36 -3.91 15.73
C SER A 8 -56.31 -3.16 16.65
N TYR A 9 -57.14 -2.16 16.32
CA TYR A 9 -57.86 -1.64 15.14
C TYR A 9 -57.99 -0.08 15.34
N ILE A 10 -58.36 0.79 14.39
CA ILE A 10 -59.74 1.18 14.05
C ILE A 10 -59.83 1.53 12.57
N SER A 11 -60.77 0.85 11.91
CA SER A 11 -61.31 1.10 10.59
C SER A 11 -62.47 2.09 10.70
N PHE A 12 -62.64 2.96 9.69
CA PHE A 12 -63.98 3.31 9.22
C PHE A 12 -64.00 3.16 7.71
N THR A 13 -64.70 2.12 7.29
CA THR A 13 -65.00 1.70 5.92
C THR A 13 -66.46 2.04 5.68
N LEU A 14 -66.81 2.54 4.48
CA LEU A 14 -67.91 2.02 3.64
C LEU A 14 -67.94 2.87 2.35
N MET A 15 -67.64 2.27 1.18
CA MET A 15 -68.57 1.59 0.25
C MET A 15 -69.41 2.59 -0.58
N LEU A 16 -69.70 2.40 -1.86
CA LEU A 16 -69.32 1.44 -2.91
C LEU A 16 -69.90 2.02 -4.23
N ALA A 17 -69.47 1.42 -5.35
CA ALA A 17 -70.23 1.25 -6.60
C ALA A 17 -70.29 2.39 -7.63
N ALA A 18 -69.48 2.15 -8.67
CA ALA A 18 -69.70 2.46 -10.08
C ALA A 18 -71.17 2.65 -10.54
N ALA A 19 -71.40 3.67 -11.35
CA ALA A 19 -71.98 3.57 -12.70
C ALA A 19 -72.18 4.97 -13.31
N GLY A 20 -71.89 5.09 -14.60
CA GLY A 20 -72.73 5.86 -15.52
C GLY A 20 -72.54 7.37 -15.53
N ALA A 21 -71.83 7.82 -16.56
CA ALA A 21 -72.32 8.76 -17.56
C ALA A 21 -73.02 10.06 -17.14
N ALA A 22 -72.59 11.11 -17.85
CA ALA A 22 -73.33 12.30 -18.22
C ALA A 22 -73.20 13.52 -17.31
N PHE A 23 -72.77 14.60 -17.97
CA PHE A 23 -73.17 15.97 -17.69
C PHE A 23 -72.59 16.61 -16.43
N TYR A 24 -71.41 17.23 -16.57
CA TYR A 24 -71.26 18.67 -16.31
C TYR A 24 -69.99 19.18 -17.03
N TRP A 25 -70.12 19.36 -18.35
CA TRP A 25 -69.13 20.00 -19.21
C TRP A 25 -69.82 21.14 -19.96
N LYS A 26 -69.53 22.38 -19.57
CA LYS A 26 -69.64 23.65 -20.33
C LYS A 26 -69.45 24.81 -19.32
N LYS A 27 -68.63 25.84 -19.54
CA LYS A 27 -68.12 26.40 -20.79
C LYS A 27 -67.02 27.44 -20.48
N THR A 28 -65.81 27.20 -20.92
CA THR A 28 -64.85 28.23 -21.38
C THR A 28 -63.94 27.51 -22.40
N THR A 29 -64.52 27.15 -23.55
CA THR A 29 -64.21 27.73 -24.88
C THR A 29 -62.74 27.62 -25.25
N ASP A 30 -62.49 26.55 -26.02
CA ASP A 30 -61.71 26.47 -27.25
C ASP A 30 -60.37 27.19 -27.31
N LEU A 31 -59.29 26.39 -27.24
CA LEU A 31 -58.09 26.47 -28.08
C LEU A 31 -57.34 25.13 -27.97
N ALA A 32 -58.05 24.05 -28.29
CA ALA A 32 -57.48 22.73 -28.54
C ALA A 32 -57.72 22.44 -30.03
N ASP A 33 -56.93 23.10 -30.89
CA ASP A 33 -56.64 22.72 -32.28
C ASP A 33 -55.77 23.81 -32.93
N ALA A 34 -54.45 23.68 -32.80
CA ALA A 34 -53.48 24.29 -33.71
C ALA A 34 -52.13 23.59 -33.58
N ASP A 35 -51.83 22.71 -34.54
CA ASP A 35 -50.51 22.36 -35.08
C ASP A 35 -49.28 22.33 -34.15
N GLY A 36 -48.83 21.10 -33.86
CA GLY A 36 -47.55 20.65 -33.28
C GLY A 36 -46.50 21.67 -32.84
N VAL A 37 -46.22 21.68 -31.52
CA VAL A 37 -44.99 22.26 -30.98
C VAL A 37 -43.94 21.15 -30.89
N ASP A 38 -42.99 21.12 -31.81
CA ASP A 38 -41.87 20.17 -31.77
C ASP A 38 -40.86 20.59 -30.69
N PHE A 39 -40.50 19.66 -29.79
CA PHE A 39 -39.44 19.89 -28.81
C PHE A 39 -38.07 19.90 -29.50
N ILE A 40 -37.30 20.95 -29.25
CA ILE A 40 -35.95 21.12 -29.78
C ILE A 40 -34.96 20.70 -28.69
N GLN A 41 -34.09 19.75 -29.00
CA GLN A 41 -32.99 19.37 -28.12
C GLN A 41 -31.93 20.48 -28.16
N ALA A 42 -31.72 21.16 -27.03
CA ALA A 42 -30.80 22.29 -26.92
C ALA A 42 -29.94 22.10 -25.68
N GLY A 43 -28.74 21.53 -25.87
CA GLY A 43 -27.86 21.12 -24.77
C GLY A 43 -28.53 20.10 -23.83
N PRO A 44 -28.57 20.35 -22.50
CA PRO A 44 -29.17 19.43 -21.52
C PRO A 44 -30.71 19.52 -21.46
N PHE A 45 -31.35 20.40 -22.23
CA PHE A 45 -32.78 20.66 -22.18
C PHE A 45 -33.51 20.29 -23.47
N GLN A 46 -34.80 20.00 -23.33
CA GLN A 46 -35.78 19.95 -24.41
C GLN A 46 -36.67 21.18 -24.31
N ILE A 47 -36.61 22.05 -25.32
CA ILE A 47 -37.28 23.34 -25.31
C ILE A 47 -38.26 23.42 -26.48
N ALA A 48 -39.51 23.76 -26.18
CA ALA A 48 -40.58 23.96 -27.13
C ALA A 48 -41.02 25.44 -27.09
N VAL A 49 -41.05 26.12 -28.24
CA VAL A 49 -41.40 27.54 -28.33
C VAL A 49 -42.58 27.72 -29.28
N SER A 50 -43.61 28.42 -28.83
CA SER A 50 -44.83 28.70 -29.60
C SER A 50 -45.24 30.18 -29.47
N VAL A 51 -45.98 30.66 -30.47
CA VAL A 51 -46.46 32.06 -30.55
C VAL A 51 -47.97 32.09 -30.82
N ASP A 52 -48.68 32.97 -30.12
CA ASP A 52 -50.13 33.19 -30.24
C ASP A 52 -50.43 34.68 -30.50
N PRO A 53 -51.13 35.06 -31.59
CA PRO A 53 -51.69 34.21 -32.65
C PRO A 53 -50.61 33.51 -33.49
N LEU A 54 -50.93 32.29 -33.97
CA LEU A 54 -50.05 31.45 -34.79
C LEU A 54 -49.44 32.18 -36.00
N LYS A 55 -50.13 33.21 -36.51
CA LYS A 55 -49.57 34.20 -37.42
C LYS A 55 -49.30 35.47 -36.59
N PRO A 56 -48.03 35.77 -36.26
CA PRO A 56 -47.70 36.96 -35.49
C PRO A 56 -48.26 38.22 -36.16
N ARG A 57 -48.66 39.20 -35.36
CA ARG A 57 -49.23 40.47 -35.82
C ARG A 57 -48.45 41.66 -35.27
N ALA A 58 -48.56 42.80 -35.93
CA ALA A 58 -48.13 44.06 -35.32
C ALA A 58 -48.98 44.32 -34.05
N GLY A 59 -48.33 44.75 -32.98
CA GLY A 59 -48.90 44.85 -31.63
C GLY A 59 -48.58 43.62 -30.77
N LYS A 60 -49.50 43.31 -29.85
CA LYS A 60 -49.33 42.28 -28.81
C LYS A 60 -49.41 40.85 -29.37
N ASN A 61 -48.39 40.05 -29.06
CA ASN A 61 -48.30 38.61 -29.31
C ASN A 61 -47.87 37.91 -28.01
N GLN A 62 -48.41 36.73 -27.72
CA GLN A 62 -47.95 35.89 -26.61
C GLN A 62 -46.92 34.88 -27.11
N ILE A 63 -45.84 34.71 -26.35
CA ILE A 63 -44.86 33.65 -26.54
C ILE A 63 -44.99 32.68 -25.37
N ARG A 64 -45.09 31.40 -25.67
CA ARG A 64 -45.09 30.32 -24.68
C ARG A 64 -43.88 29.43 -24.90
N ILE A 65 -43.09 29.23 -23.85
CA ILE A 65 -41.87 28.42 -23.82
C ILE A 65 -42.07 27.30 -22.81
N GLU A 66 -41.87 26.06 -23.23
CA GLU A 66 -41.90 24.87 -22.38
C GLU A 66 -40.50 24.26 -22.29
N ILE A 67 -40.03 24.02 -21.08
CA ILE A 67 -38.66 23.55 -20.78
C ILE A 67 -38.73 22.24 -19.99
N ARG A 68 -38.09 21.21 -20.53
CA ARG A 68 -37.95 19.88 -19.90
C ARG A 68 -36.48 19.46 -19.83
N ASP A 69 -36.15 18.60 -18.89
CA ASP A 69 -34.82 17.97 -18.81
C ASP A 69 -34.72 16.75 -19.74
N ALA A 70 -33.53 16.13 -19.82
CA ALA A 70 -33.31 14.92 -20.63
C ALA A 70 -34.13 13.68 -20.18
N LYS A 71 -34.84 13.74 -19.05
CA LYS A 71 -35.73 12.70 -18.51
C LYS A 71 -37.21 13.07 -18.61
N ASP A 72 -37.54 14.09 -19.41
CA ASP A 72 -38.90 14.59 -19.66
C ASP A 72 -39.56 15.22 -18.41
N ILE A 73 -38.76 15.67 -17.44
CA ILE A 73 -39.22 16.34 -16.21
C ILE A 73 -39.22 17.86 -16.44
N PRO A 74 -40.31 18.59 -16.12
CA PRO A 74 -40.37 20.04 -16.28
C PRO A 74 -39.37 20.77 -15.38
N VAL A 75 -38.64 21.75 -15.95
CA VAL A 75 -37.62 22.53 -15.23
C VAL A 75 -38.21 23.85 -14.75
N SER A 76 -38.49 23.95 -13.45
CA SER A 76 -39.01 25.18 -12.82
C SER A 76 -37.90 26.13 -12.35
N GLY A 77 -38.18 27.44 -12.33
CA GLY A 77 -37.24 28.45 -11.80
C GLY A 77 -36.08 28.85 -12.74
N ALA A 78 -36.24 28.67 -14.05
CA ALA A 78 -35.31 29.20 -15.06
C ALA A 78 -35.53 30.71 -15.29
N ASP A 79 -34.45 31.46 -15.56
CA ASP A 79 -34.57 32.83 -16.09
C ASP A 79 -34.68 32.74 -17.62
N VAL A 80 -35.80 33.21 -18.17
CA VAL A 80 -36.14 33.09 -19.59
C VAL A 80 -36.34 34.48 -20.16
N ARG A 81 -35.61 34.80 -21.23
CA ARG A 81 -35.69 36.09 -21.92
C ARG A 81 -35.88 35.86 -23.41
N ALA A 82 -36.76 36.65 -24.02
CA ALA A 82 -36.90 36.64 -25.47
C ALA A 82 -36.83 38.06 -26.02
N VAL A 83 -36.00 38.23 -27.05
CA VAL A 83 -35.79 39.49 -27.73
C VAL A 83 -36.04 39.29 -29.22
N ALA A 84 -37.00 40.02 -29.77
CA ALA A 84 -37.21 40.11 -31.20
C ALA A 84 -36.58 41.40 -31.72
N GLU A 85 -35.71 41.31 -32.73
CA GLU A 85 -35.02 42.47 -33.29
C GLU A 85 -35.27 42.57 -34.80
N MET A 86 -35.79 43.71 -35.24
CA MET A 86 -35.81 44.06 -36.65
C MET A 86 -34.49 44.78 -36.99
N PRO A 87 -33.65 44.23 -37.89
CA PRO A 87 -32.37 44.84 -38.25
C PRO A 87 -32.59 46.20 -38.94
N ALA A 88 -31.61 47.10 -38.80
CA ALA A 88 -31.66 48.42 -39.42
C ALA A 88 -31.78 48.33 -40.95
N MET A 89 -32.70 49.10 -41.53
CA MET A 89 -32.91 49.17 -42.99
C MET A 89 -32.84 50.63 -43.46
N GLY A 90 -31.82 50.95 -44.26
CA GLY A 90 -31.60 52.31 -44.77
C GLY A 90 -31.34 53.31 -43.64
N ALA A 91 -32.22 54.29 -43.50
CA ALA A 91 -32.12 55.36 -42.49
C ALA A 91 -32.86 55.06 -41.17
N MET A 92 -33.48 53.88 -41.02
CA MET A 92 -34.20 53.50 -39.79
C MET A 92 -33.27 52.69 -38.84
N PRO A 93 -33.14 53.07 -37.56
CA PRO A 93 -32.38 52.29 -36.58
C PRO A 93 -33.06 50.95 -36.29
N ALA A 94 -32.28 49.97 -35.79
CA ALA A 94 -32.81 48.68 -35.38
C ALA A 94 -33.84 48.84 -34.26
N MET A 95 -34.95 48.12 -34.35
CA MET A 95 -36.01 48.13 -33.34
C MET A 95 -36.03 46.80 -32.60
N ARG A 96 -36.19 46.85 -31.28
CA ARG A 96 -36.20 45.68 -30.41
C ARG A 96 -37.50 45.62 -29.64
N ALA A 97 -38.07 44.43 -29.57
CA ALA A 97 -39.16 44.09 -28.68
C ALA A 97 -38.64 43.04 -27.69
N VAL A 98 -38.82 43.29 -26.40
CA VAL A 98 -38.41 42.39 -25.32
C VAL A 98 -39.68 41.83 -24.69
N ALA A 99 -39.67 40.54 -24.36
CA ALA A 99 -40.73 39.88 -23.64
C ALA A 99 -40.27 39.55 -22.22
N ASP A 100 -41.06 39.98 -21.23
CA ASP A 100 -40.90 39.56 -19.84
C ASP A 100 -41.72 38.28 -19.61
N PHE A 101 -41.06 37.22 -19.14
CA PHE A 101 -41.68 35.92 -18.91
C PHE A 101 -42.07 35.72 -17.45
N HIS A 102 -43.23 35.12 -17.22
CA HIS A 102 -43.63 34.57 -15.93
C HIS A 102 -43.90 33.08 -16.06
N GLU A 103 -43.56 32.32 -15.02
CA GLU A 103 -43.83 30.90 -14.96
C GLU A 103 -45.33 30.69 -14.65
N SER A 104 -46.05 30.11 -15.61
CA SER A 104 -47.51 29.87 -15.52
C SER A 104 -47.82 28.52 -14.86
N SER A 105 -46.97 27.53 -15.09
CA SER A 105 -46.97 26.21 -14.45
C SER A 105 -45.53 25.66 -14.46
N PRO A 106 -45.18 24.64 -13.66
CA PRO A 106 -43.82 24.10 -13.62
C PRO A 106 -43.27 23.82 -15.03
N GLY A 107 -42.21 24.52 -15.42
CA GLY A 107 -41.56 24.38 -16.73
C GLY A 107 -42.28 25.05 -17.92
N ILE A 108 -43.33 25.84 -17.70
CA ILE A 108 -44.04 26.58 -18.76
C ILE A 108 -44.02 28.08 -18.47
N PHE A 109 -43.32 28.80 -19.34
CA PHE A 109 -43.10 30.24 -19.25
C PHE A 109 -43.92 30.95 -20.33
N THR A 110 -44.66 31.97 -19.93
CA THR A 110 -45.47 32.79 -20.84
C THR A 110 -45.04 34.25 -20.76
N GLY A 111 -44.79 34.86 -21.91
CA GLY A 111 -44.38 36.26 -22.02
C GLY A 111 -45.15 36.98 -23.12
N GLU A 112 -45.36 38.27 -22.97
CA GLU A 112 -46.00 39.11 -23.97
C GLU A 112 -44.95 39.94 -24.72
N ILE A 113 -44.97 39.91 -26.05
CA ILE A 113 -44.07 40.69 -26.90
C ILE A 113 -44.87 41.63 -27.80
N GLU A 114 -44.47 42.89 -27.86
CA GLU A 114 -45.12 43.91 -28.67
C GLU A 114 -44.28 44.25 -29.90
N LEU A 115 -44.74 43.84 -31.09
CA LEU A 115 -44.06 44.09 -32.36
C LEU A 115 -44.51 45.43 -32.93
N ALA A 116 -43.59 46.38 -33.10
CA ALA A 116 -43.94 47.76 -33.52
C ALA A 116 -44.57 47.86 -34.91
N MET A 117 -44.28 46.91 -35.81
CA MET A 117 -44.78 46.93 -37.19
C MET A 117 -44.75 45.55 -37.85
N VAL A 118 -45.45 45.44 -39.00
CA VAL A 118 -45.44 44.26 -39.85
C VAL A 118 -44.04 44.08 -40.48
N GLY A 119 -43.45 42.90 -40.39
CA GLY A 119 -42.11 42.64 -40.92
C GLY A 119 -41.49 41.31 -40.51
N SER A 120 -40.19 41.17 -40.74
CA SER A 120 -39.38 40.05 -40.23
C SER A 120 -38.74 40.46 -38.91
N TRP A 121 -38.98 39.65 -37.89
CA TRP A 121 -38.55 39.88 -36.52
C TRP A 121 -37.85 38.62 -36.01
N PRO A 122 -36.58 38.36 -36.39
CA PRO A 122 -35.78 37.31 -35.75
C PRO A 122 -35.93 37.35 -34.23
N LEU A 123 -36.27 36.21 -33.64
CA LEU A 123 -36.53 36.04 -32.21
C LEU A 123 -35.38 35.24 -31.61
N VAL A 124 -34.70 35.80 -30.63
CA VAL A 124 -33.70 35.10 -29.82
C VAL A 124 -34.31 34.80 -28.47
N VAL A 125 -34.22 33.54 -28.04
CA VAL A 125 -34.68 33.07 -26.74
C VAL A 125 -33.47 32.58 -25.96
N ASP A 126 -33.20 33.21 -24.83
CA ASP A 126 -32.17 32.84 -23.86
C ASP A 126 -32.84 32.15 -22.66
N VAL A 127 -32.31 30.99 -22.29
CA VAL A 127 -32.76 30.19 -21.15
C VAL A 127 -31.57 29.89 -20.27
N SER A 128 -31.63 30.31 -19.00
CA SER A 128 -30.58 30.02 -18.02
C SER A 128 -31.11 29.36 -16.75
N THR A 129 -30.37 28.36 -16.25
CA THR A 129 -30.65 27.71 -14.97
C THR A 129 -29.42 27.82 -14.06
N GLY A 130 -29.43 28.76 -13.12
CA GLY A 130 -28.27 29.05 -12.27
C GLY A 130 -27.06 29.61 -13.04
N HIS A 131 -25.88 29.62 -12.40
CA HIS A 131 -24.72 30.37 -12.88
C HIS A 131 -23.98 29.75 -14.08
N ASP A 132 -24.29 28.53 -14.53
CA ASP A 132 -23.41 27.77 -15.44
C ASP A 132 -24.10 26.94 -16.53
N ARG A 133 -25.41 27.13 -16.75
CA ARG A 133 -26.14 26.49 -17.87
C ARG A 133 -27.00 27.55 -18.56
N HIS A 134 -26.52 28.06 -19.69
CA HIS A 134 -27.24 28.99 -20.56
C HIS A 134 -27.37 28.39 -21.96
N VAL A 135 -28.50 28.62 -22.61
CA VAL A 135 -28.79 28.10 -23.94
C VAL A 135 -29.49 29.17 -24.76
N ASP A 136 -28.87 29.55 -25.88
CA ASP A 136 -29.41 30.49 -26.85
C ASP A 136 -30.08 29.77 -28.02
N LEU A 137 -31.34 30.08 -28.28
CA LEU A 137 -32.12 29.59 -29.42
C LEU A 137 -32.48 30.76 -30.34
N ALA A 138 -32.23 30.62 -31.64
CA ALA A 138 -32.63 31.62 -32.62
C ALA A 138 -33.75 31.09 -33.52
N PHE A 139 -34.85 31.84 -33.58
CA PHE A 139 -36.01 31.58 -34.43
C PHE A 139 -36.19 32.69 -35.46
N ASP A 140 -36.62 32.30 -36.65
CA ASP A 140 -37.05 33.22 -37.69
C ASP A 140 -38.57 33.44 -37.58
N MET A 141 -38.97 34.56 -36.97
CA MET A 141 -40.37 34.96 -36.80
C MET A 141 -40.71 36.10 -37.77
N SER A 142 -41.88 36.05 -38.40
CA SER A 142 -42.38 37.14 -39.23
C SER A 142 -43.89 37.20 -39.20
N THR A 143 -44.43 38.42 -39.27
CA THR A 143 -45.87 38.66 -39.32
C THR A 143 -46.54 38.21 -40.63
N ASN A 144 -45.75 37.88 -41.65
CA ASN A 144 -46.27 37.45 -42.95
C ASN A 144 -46.43 35.92 -43.05
N ARG A 145 -45.91 35.16 -42.10
CA ARG A 145 -45.95 33.69 -42.10
C ARG A 145 -46.56 33.15 -40.80
N LYS A 146 -47.10 31.93 -40.86
CA LYS A 146 -47.53 31.18 -39.67
C LYS A 146 -46.31 30.50 -39.03
N GLY A 147 -46.27 30.49 -37.69
CA GLY A 147 -45.31 29.76 -36.87
C GLY A 147 -43.92 30.39 -36.74
N LEU A 148 -43.09 29.73 -35.93
CA LEU A 148 -41.68 30.02 -35.71
C LEU A 148 -40.84 28.98 -36.46
N ARG A 149 -39.79 29.40 -37.16
CA ARG A 149 -38.82 28.46 -37.77
C ARG A 149 -37.51 28.51 -37.01
N LEU A 150 -37.05 27.38 -36.49
CA LEU A 150 -35.74 27.29 -35.86
C LEU A 150 -34.64 27.61 -36.88
N LYS A 151 -33.75 28.55 -36.54
CA LYS A 151 -32.57 28.90 -37.33
C LYS A 151 -31.30 28.26 -36.77
N SER A 152 -31.16 28.23 -35.44
CA SER A 152 -30.03 27.59 -34.77
C SER A 152 -30.39 27.15 -33.36
N ALA A 153 -29.94 25.95 -32.98
CA ALA A 153 -29.90 25.44 -31.62
C ALA A 153 -28.51 24.85 -31.33
N PRO A 154 -27.94 25.03 -30.13
CA PRO A 154 -26.65 24.44 -29.78
C PRO A 154 -26.75 22.90 -29.71
N GLN A 155 -25.87 22.24 -30.46
CA GLN A 155 -25.63 20.80 -30.37
C GLN A 155 -24.92 20.49 -29.05
N PRO A 156 -25.13 19.32 -28.42
CA PRO A 156 -24.45 18.96 -27.18
C PRO A 156 -22.93 18.86 -27.43
N SER A 157 -22.16 19.85 -26.97
CA SER A 157 -20.70 19.77 -26.94
C SER A 157 -20.25 19.21 -25.60
N ASP A 158 -19.53 18.10 -25.63
CA ASP A 158 -18.98 17.41 -24.45
C ASP A 158 -17.87 18.23 -23.73
N THR A 159 -17.37 19.29 -24.36
CA THR A 159 -16.32 20.15 -23.80
C THR A 159 -16.86 21.10 -22.72
N ALA A 160 -16.30 21.03 -21.52
CA ALA A 160 -16.61 21.92 -20.41
C ALA A 160 -15.84 23.24 -20.48
N TYR A 161 -14.54 23.18 -20.74
CA TYR A 161 -13.70 24.36 -20.98
C TYR A 161 -12.40 23.98 -21.71
N TYR A 162 -11.70 24.96 -22.25
CA TYR A 162 -10.38 24.81 -22.85
C TYR A 162 -9.31 25.34 -21.89
N THR A 163 -8.20 24.63 -21.74
CA THR A 163 -7.12 25.02 -20.82
C THR A 163 -5.73 24.88 -21.43
N CYS A 164 -4.79 25.68 -20.95
CA CYS A 164 -3.40 25.57 -21.36
C CYS A 164 -2.68 24.52 -20.49
N ALA A 165 -2.03 23.55 -21.12
CA ALA A 165 -1.25 22.52 -20.43
C ALA A 165 -0.25 23.12 -19.42
N MET A 166 0.46 24.20 -19.78
CA MET A 166 1.43 24.84 -18.88
C MET A 166 0.83 25.85 -17.89
N HIS A 167 -0.34 26.40 -18.19
CA HIS A 167 -1.00 27.41 -17.36
C HIS A 167 -2.46 26.99 -17.09
N PRO A 168 -2.70 26.01 -16.20
CA PRO A 168 -4.05 25.45 -16.01
C PRO A 168 -5.07 26.42 -15.41
N SER A 169 -4.60 27.57 -14.92
CA SER A 169 -5.42 28.70 -14.47
C SER A 169 -6.08 29.45 -15.63
N VAL A 170 -5.61 29.29 -16.86
CA VAL A 170 -6.20 29.88 -18.07
C VAL A 170 -7.33 28.97 -18.55
N ARG A 171 -8.58 29.42 -18.38
CA ARG A 171 -9.77 28.74 -18.88
C ARG A 171 -10.42 29.58 -19.98
N GLY A 172 -10.62 28.98 -21.15
CA GLY A 172 -11.33 29.59 -22.27
C GLY A 172 -12.61 28.82 -22.60
N ALA A 173 -13.67 29.53 -22.99
CA ALA A 173 -14.91 28.89 -23.46
C ALA A 173 -14.80 28.37 -24.90
N ALA A 174 -13.77 28.78 -25.66
CA ALA A 174 -13.55 28.44 -27.05
C ALA A 174 -12.09 28.00 -27.30
N PRO A 175 -11.81 27.24 -28.38
CA PRO A 175 -10.46 26.97 -28.84
C PRO A 175 -9.69 28.27 -29.10
N GLY A 176 -8.44 28.34 -28.68
CA GLY A 176 -7.59 29.52 -28.87
C GLY A 176 -6.20 29.31 -28.29
N ASN A 177 -5.41 30.38 -28.22
CA ASN A 177 -4.05 30.32 -27.71
C ASN A 177 -3.98 30.86 -26.29
N CYS A 178 -3.14 30.25 -25.47
CA CYS A 178 -2.87 30.70 -24.12
C CYS A 178 -2.26 32.11 -24.14
N PRO A 179 -2.83 33.10 -23.43
CA PRO A 179 -2.29 34.47 -23.41
C PRO A 179 -0.97 34.59 -22.65
N ILE A 180 -0.56 33.55 -21.91
CA ILE A 180 0.68 33.54 -21.12
C ILE A 180 1.83 32.93 -21.92
N CYS A 181 1.63 31.77 -22.57
CA CYS A 181 2.70 31.07 -23.29
C CYS A 181 2.47 30.86 -24.78
N GLY A 182 1.35 31.33 -25.34
CA GLY A 182 1.04 31.25 -26.77
C GLY A 182 0.67 29.86 -27.30
N MET A 183 0.69 28.80 -26.47
CA MET A 183 0.33 27.43 -26.87
C MET A 183 -1.19 27.25 -27.01
N ASP A 184 -1.61 26.34 -27.88
CA ASP A 184 -3.03 26.03 -28.13
C ASP A 184 -3.71 25.46 -26.87
N LEU A 185 -4.88 25.99 -26.55
CA LEU A 185 -5.73 25.52 -25.46
C LEU A 185 -6.32 24.16 -25.83
N GLN A 186 -6.20 23.22 -24.91
CA GLN A 186 -6.71 21.86 -25.06
C GLN A 186 -8.11 21.74 -24.46
N PRO A 187 -9.06 21.04 -25.11
CA PRO A 187 -10.40 20.82 -24.56
C PRO A 187 -10.34 19.91 -23.33
N VAL A 188 -11.15 20.22 -22.32
CA VAL A 188 -11.45 19.37 -21.15
C VAL A 188 -12.94 19.05 -21.18
N SER A 189 -13.32 17.78 -21.11
CA SER A 189 -14.73 17.38 -21.15
C SER A 189 -15.43 17.45 -19.79
N HIS A 190 -16.76 17.48 -19.80
CA HIS A 190 -17.56 17.38 -18.57
C HIS A 190 -17.34 16.03 -17.88
N ASP A 191 -17.15 14.96 -18.65
CA ASP A 191 -16.85 13.62 -18.15
C ASP A 191 -15.48 13.54 -17.46
N GLU A 192 -14.44 14.21 -17.98
CA GLU A 192 -13.11 14.27 -17.34
C GLU A 192 -13.15 15.00 -15.99
N LEU A 193 -13.98 16.06 -15.88
CA LEU A 193 -14.18 16.79 -14.62
C LEU A 193 -14.93 15.97 -13.57
N GLN A 194 -15.92 15.18 -13.97
CA GLN A 194 -16.74 14.39 -13.05
C GLN A 194 -16.11 13.05 -12.68
N SER A 195 -15.41 12.40 -13.63
CA SER A 195 -14.83 11.07 -13.42
C SER A 195 -13.41 11.10 -12.85
N GLY A 196 -12.69 12.23 -12.94
CA GLY A 196 -11.28 12.30 -12.58
C GLY A 196 -10.37 11.44 -13.45
N SER A 197 -10.88 10.89 -14.56
CA SER A 197 -10.14 10.10 -15.54
C SER A 197 -9.56 10.99 -16.65
N ILE A 198 -8.45 10.56 -17.24
CA ILE A 198 -7.70 11.29 -18.28
C ILE A 198 -7.79 10.51 -19.57
N MET A 199 -8.14 11.20 -20.66
CA MET A 199 -8.06 10.61 -22.00
C MET A 199 -6.66 10.80 -22.61
N VAL A 200 -6.08 9.68 -23.06
CA VAL A 200 -4.83 9.64 -23.83
C VAL A 200 -5.06 8.88 -25.13
N ASP A 201 -4.93 9.58 -26.26
CA ASP A 201 -5.17 9.02 -27.58
C ASP A 201 -4.16 7.92 -27.96
N SER A 202 -4.51 7.08 -28.93
CA SER A 202 -3.67 5.94 -29.34
C SER A 202 -2.27 6.34 -29.85
N SER A 203 -2.14 7.44 -30.60
CA SER A 203 -0.86 7.90 -31.15
C SER A 203 0.07 8.35 -30.02
N ARG A 204 -0.49 9.05 -29.03
CA ARG A 204 0.24 9.52 -27.86
C ARG A 204 0.66 8.36 -26.95
N ARG A 205 -0.23 7.40 -26.70
CA ARG A 205 0.09 6.19 -25.92
C ARG A 205 1.27 5.42 -26.52
N GLN A 206 1.32 5.32 -27.85
CA GLN A 206 2.42 4.66 -28.56
C GLN A 206 3.73 5.44 -28.47
N SER A 207 3.66 6.78 -28.58
CA SER A 207 4.84 7.66 -28.48
C SER A 207 5.45 7.67 -27.07
N ILE A 208 4.62 7.56 -26.03
CA ILE A 208 5.06 7.43 -24.63
C ILE A 208 5.64 6.03 -24.34
N GLY A 209 5.26 5.01 -25.13
CA GLY A 209 5.66 3.62 -24.91
C GLY A 209 4.92 2.97 -23.74
N ILE A 210 3.63 3.32 -23.56
CA ILE A 210 2.82 2.83 -22.44
C ILE A 210 2.67 1.31 -22.54
N LYS A 211 3.03 0.63 -21.45
CA LYS A 211 2.76 -0.80 -21.25
C LYS A 211 1.70 -0.95 -20.17
N THR A 212 0.83 -1.93 -20.36
CA THR A 212 -0.18 -2.30 -19.38
C THR A 212 0.13 -3.67 -18.78
N GLY A 213 -0.33 -3.89 -17.56
CA GLY A 213 -0.27 -5.16 -16.86
C GLY A 213 -1.59 -5.41 -16.16
N THR A 214 -1.85 -6.67 -15.81
CA THR A 214 -3.01 -7.05 -15.02
C THR A 214 -2.59 -7.22 -13.56
N VAL A 215 -3.40 -6.71 -12.64
CA VAL A 215 -3.20 -6.90 -11.21
C VAL A 215 -3.57 -8.33 -10.85
N GLU A 216 -2.63 -9.08 -10.30
CA GLU A 216 -2.82 -10.48 -9.93
C GLU A 216 -2.46 -10.74 -8.47
N ARG A 217 -3.04 -11.80 -7.91
CA ARG A 217 -2.61 -12.34 -6.61
C ARG A 217 -1.50 -13.34 -6.87
N GLN A 218 -0.31 -13.05 -6.35
CA GLN A 218 0.85 -13.94 -6.49
C GLN A 218 1.45 -14.21 -5.12
N ALA A 219 2.08 -15.38 -4.98
CA ALA A 219 2.85 -15.71 -3.80
C ALA A 219 4.00 -14.70 -3.69
N PHE A 220 4.06 -14.00 -2.56
CA PHE A 220 5.07 -12.99 -2.30
C PHE A 220 5.94 -13.41 -1.13
N THR A 221 7.24 -13.53 -1.43
CA THR A 221 8.27 -13.83 -0.44
C THR A 221 9.12 -12.59 -0.28
N LEU A 222 9.16 -12.04 0.93
CA LEU A 222 9.96 -10.87 1.25
C LEU A 222 11.35 -11.31 1.72
N PRO A 223 12.43 -10.98 1.00
CA PRO A 223 13.78 -11.21 1.49
C PRO A 223 14.11 -10.21 2.61
N ILE A 224 14.50 -10.73 3.77
CA ILE A 224 14.99 -9.95 4.91
C ILE A 224 16.49 -10.16 4.97
N HIS A 225 17.23 -9.11 4.63
CA HIS A 225 18.68 -9.09 4.69
C HIS A 225 19.13 -8.71 6.09
N LEU A 226 19.95 -9.57 6.68
CA LEU A 226 20.55 -9.36 7.98
C LEU A 226 22.07 -9.54 7.86
N HIS A 227 22.79 -8.86 8.73
CA HIS A 227 24.23 -9.06 8.89
C HIS A 227 24.48 -9.67 10.26
N GLY A 228 25.41 -10.61 10.30
CA GLY A 228 25.75 -11.34 11.51
C GLY A 228 27.21 -11.75 11.55
N GLN A 229 27.54 -12.43 12.64
CA GLN A 229 28.88 -12.92 12.93
C GLN A 229 28.81 -14.36 13.43
N VAL A 230 29.72 -15.19 12.94
CA VAL A 230 29.93 -16.54 13.44
C VAL A 230 30.44 -16.45 14.89
N THR A 231 29.79 -17.18 15.79
CA THR A 231 30.11 -17.25 17.21
C THR A 231 30.10 -18.69 17.70
N TYR A 232 30.61 -18.89 18.91
CA TYR A 232 30.58 -20.17 19.59
C TYR A 232 29.15 -20.58 19.93
N ASP A 233 28.85 -21.86 19.86
CA ASP A 233 27.66 -22.41 20.50
C ASP A 233 27.88 -22.39 22.03
N GLU A 234 27.19 -21.49 22.73
CA GLU A 234 27.34 -21.31 24.18
C GLU A 234 26.99 -22.58 24.97
N THR A 235 26.15 -23.47 24.41
CA THR A 235 25.78 -24.74 25.04
C THR A 235 26.90 -25.79 24.96
N ARG A 236 27.89 -25.56 24.10
CA ARG A 236 29.05 -26.42 23.84
C ARG A 236 30.36 -25.85 24.40
N LEU A 237 30.28 -24.82 25.24
CA LEU A 237 31.41 -24.31 26.00
C LEU A 237 31.65 -25.15 27.25
N ARG A 238 32.93 -25.34 27.58
CA ARG A 238 33.35 -26.03 28.80
C ARG A 238 34.46 -25.28 29.50
N ASP A 239 34.16 -24.87 30.72
CA ASP A 239 35.15 -24.28 31.63
C ASP A 239 35.82 -25.38 32.43
N ILE A 240 37.15 -25.31 32.50
CA ILE A 240 38.00 -26.21 33.26
C ILE A 240 38.39 -25.49 34.54
N SER A 241 37.77 -25.92 35.64
CA SER A 241 38.00 -25.41 36.99
C SER A 241 38.27 -26.57 37.94
N LEU A 242 39.14 -26.35 38.92
CA LEU A 242 39.47 -27.34 39.95
C LEU A 242 38.75 -27.02 41.28
N ARG A 243 38.63 -28.04 42.14
CA ARG A 243 37.88 -27.96 43.41
C ARG A 243 38.77 -27.85 44.65
N PHE A 244 40.05 -27.58 44.43
CA PHE A 244 41.10 -27.43 45.44
C PHE A 244 42.05 -26.34 44.97
N ASP A 245 42.90 -25.85 45.86
CA ASP A 245 43.91 -24.83 45.55
C ASP A 245 45.23 -25.52 45.18
N GLY A 246 46.04 -24.90 44.33
CA GLY A 246 47.30 -25.52 43.91
C GLY A 246 48.14 -24.71 42.94
N TRP A 247 49.11 -25.39 42.33
CA TRP A 247 50.02 -24.84 41.34
C TRP A 247 49.98 -25.68 40.07
N ILE A 248 50.06 -25.00 38.93
CA ILE A 248 50.16 -25.62 37.61
C ILE A 248 51.59 -26.12 37.42
N GLY A 249 51.73 -27.39 37.04
CA GLY A 249 52.99 -27.99 36.62
C GLY A 249 53.22 -27.80 35.12
N ASP A 250 53.34 -28.93 34.42
CA ASP A 250 53.45 -28.96 32.97
C ASP A 250 52.10 -28.62 32.33
N LEU A 251 52.13 -27.78 31.30
CA LEU A 251 50.94 -27.32 30.59
C LEU A 251 51.03 -27.80 29.15
N ASP A 252 50.23 -28.81 28.81
CA ASP A 252 50.08 -29.26 27.42
C ASP A 252 49.16 -28.32 26.66
N ALA A 253 48.07 -27.83 27.25
CA ALA A 253 47.18 -26.84 26.66
C ALA A 253 47.76 -25.41 26.74
N ASP A 254 48.89 -25.20 26.05
CA ASP A 254 49.80 -24.07 26.25
C ASP A 254 49.45 -22.78 25.50
N PHE A 255 48.63 -22.84 24.45
CA PHE A 255 48.17 -21.68 23.68
C PHE A 255 46.69 -21.75 23.27
N GLU A 256 46.07 -20.59 23.05
CA GLU A 256 44.71 -20.46 22.51
C GLU A 256 44.68 -20.86 21.03
N GLY A 257 43.66 -21.61 20.62
CA GLY A 257 43.55 -22.22 19.30
C GLY A 257 44.07 -23.66 19.25
N LYS A 258 44.68 -24.18 20.32
CA LYS A 258 45.09 -25.59 20.38
C LYS A 258 43.87 -26.49 20.38
N GLN A 259 43.89 -27.51 19.51
CA GLN A 259 42.88 -28.58 19.51
C GLN A 259 43.20 -29.59 20.60
N VAL A 260 42.16 -30.03 21.30
CA VAL A 260 42.24 -31.06 22.35
C VAL A 260 41.13 -32.08 22.17
N LYS A 261 41.44 -33.36 22.41
CA LYS A 261 40.47 -34.45 22.40
C LYS A 261 40.00 -34.75 23.82
N ARG A 262 38.79 -35.29 23.95
CA ARG A 262 38.32 -35.84 25.23
C ARG A 262 39.32 -36.90 25.73
N GLY A 263 39.74 -36.76 26.98
CA GLY A 263 40.75 -37.63 27.61
C GLY A 263 42.19 -37.23 27.34
N GLU A 264 42.46 -36.20 26.52
CA GLU A 264 43.81 -35.67 26.31
C GLU A 264 44.30 -34.90 27.54
N LEU A 265 45.59 -34.99 27.83
CA LEU A 265 46.22 -34.24 28.93
C LEU A 265 46.15 -32.74 28.65
N LEU A 266 45.61 -31.98 29.60
CA LEU A 266 45.58 -30.52 29.53
C LEU A 266 46.77 -29.92 30.28
N PHE A 267 46.97 -30.34 31.52
CA PHE A 267 48.06 -29.90 32.38
C PHE A 267 48.19 -30.81 33.59
N THR A 268 49.29 -30.71 34.31
CA THR A 268 49.47 -31.34 35.62
C THR A 268 49.31 -30.31 36.74
N VAL A 269 48.87 -30.77 37.92
CA VAL A 269 48.69 -29.89 39.09
C VAL A 269 49.31 -30.47 40.35
N TYR A 270 49.94 -29.60 41.13
CA TYR A 270 50.39 -29.88 42.49
C TYR A 270 49.44 -29.20 43.48
N SER A 271 48.98 -29.96 44.48
CA SER A 271 48.22 -29.41 45.60
C SER A 271 48.63 -30.14 46.89
N PRO A 272 49.14 -29.42 47.91
CA PRO A 272 49.51 -30.02 49.19
C PRO A 272 48.32 -30.73 49.86
N GLU A 273 47.12 -30.15 49.74
CA GLU A 273 45.91 -30.73 50.29
C GLU A 273 45.54 -32.02 49.57
N LEU A 274 45.63 -32.04 48.23
CA LEU A 274 45.36 -33.24 47.44
C LEU A 274 46.37 -34.34 47.76
N LEU A 275 47.64 -34.00 47.89
CA LEU A 275 48.69 -34.93 48.27
C LEU A 275 48.41 -35.57 49.63
N ALA A 276 47.97 -34.78 50.62
CA ALA A 276 47.61 -35.30 51.95
C ALA A 276 46.45 -36.29 51.89
N VAL A 277 45.41 -36.02 51.08
CA VAL A 277 44.26 -36.91 50.92
C VAL A 277 44.62 -38.19 50.16
N GLN A 278 45.50 -38.10 49.15
CA GLN A 278 46.04 -39.29 48.47
C GLN A 278 46.77 -40.22 49.46
N ASP A 279 47.61 -39.64 50.31
CA ASP A 279 48.39 -40.37 51.31
C ASP A 279 47.48 -41.02 52.37
N GLU A 280 46.43 -40.31 52.80
CA GLU A 280 45.38 -40.83 53.69
C GLU A 280 44.67 -42.05 53.06
N TYR A 281 44.24 -41.94 51.80
CA TYR A 281 43.58 -43.02 51.06
C TYR A 281 44.47 -44.26 50.93
N LEU A 282 45.72 -44.10 50.48
CA LEU A 282 46.66 -45.21 50.30
C LEU A 282 47.03 -45.89 51.62
N ARG A 283 47.09 -45.15 52.73
CA ARG A 283 47.31 -45.72 54.08
C ARG A 283 46.09 -46.48 54.58
N ALA A 284 44.89 -45.91 54.44
CA ALA A 284 43.64 -46.55 54.84
C ALA A 284 43.41 -47.85 54.07
N ARG A 285 43.65 -47.85 52.75
CA ARG A 285 43.52 -49.03 51.88
C ARG A 285 44.51 -50.14 52.26
N ARG A 286 45.76 -49.82 52.60
CA ARG A 286 46.74 -50.81 53.09
C ARG A 286 46.35 -51.45 54.42
N ARG A 287 45.58 -50.76 55.26
CA ARG A 287 45.10 -51.26 56.55
C ARG A 287 43.74 -51.96 56.47
N GLY A 288 43.00 -51.79 55.37
CA GLY A 288 41.61 -52.26 55.26
C GLY A 288 40.65 -51.54 56.21
N ASP A 289 40.84 -50.24 56.41
CA ASP A 289 40.09 -49.43 57.38
C ASP A 289 38.77 -48.88 56.77
N ALA A 290 37.76 -48.65 57.61
CA ALA A 290 36.50 -47.99 57.22
C ALA A 290 36.74 -46.58 56.64
N LEU A 291 37.87 -45.96 56.97
CA LEU A 291 38.29 -44.65 56.45
C LEU A 291 38.62 -44.67 54.95
N GLU A 292 38.88 -45.83 54.34
CA GLU A 292 39.19 -45.93 52.91
C GLU A 292 38.07 -45.32 52.05
N GLN A 293 36.82 -45.69 52.37
CA GLN A 293 35.66 -45.22 51.61
C GLN A 293 35.47 -43.71 51.73
N ALA A 294 35.74 -43.14 52.91
CA ALA A 294 35.64 -41.69 53.14
C ALA A 294 36.72 -40.92 52.36
N ALA A 295 37.98 -41.40 52.40
CA ALA A 295 39.07 -40.80 51.65
C ALA A 295 38.87 -40.91 50.13
N ARG A 296 38.43 -42.08 49.64
CA ARG A 296 38.05 -42.30 48.23
C ARG A 296 36.96 -41.34 47.78
N ARG A 297 35.90 -41.17 48.60
CA ARG A 297 34.82 -40.24 48.31
C ARG A 297 35.32 -38.79 48.23
N ARG A 298 36.27 -38.40 49.08
CA ARG A 298 36.88 -37.07 49.05
C ARG A 298 37.66 -36.82 47.75
N LEU A 299 38.48 -37.78 47.31
CA LEU A 299 39.20 -37.69 46.03
C LEU A 299 38.25 -37.51 44.82
N LEU A 300 37.17 -38.29 44.78
CA LEU A 300 36.14 -38.17 43.73
C LEU A 300 35.44 -36.79 43.77
N LEU A 301 35.11 -36.31 44.97
CA LEU A 301 34.51 -34.98 45.13
C LEU A 301 35.44 -33.86 44.69
N TRP A 302 36.76 -34.05 44.82
CA TRP A 302 37.78 -33.11 44.36
C TRP A 302 38.04 -33.18 42.86
N GLY A 303 37.39 -34.11 42.16
CA GLY A 303 37.36 -34.17 40.70
C GLY A 303 38.28 -35.20 40.08
N LEU A 304 38.96 -36.04 40.89
CA LEU A 304 39.69 -37.19 40.35
C LEU A 304 38.71 -38.22 39.82
N SER A 305 39.00 -38.80 38.65
CA SER A 305 38.24 -39.91 38.09
C SER A 305 38.54 -41.22 38.81
N GLU A 306 37.67 -42.20 38.64
CA GLU A 306 37.90 -43.56 39.14
C GLU A 306 39.20 -44.15 38.59
N GLU A 307 39.46 -43.93 37.29
CA GLU A 307 40.68 -44.37 36.61
C GLU A 307 41.95 -43.74 37.22
N GLN A 308 41.88 -42.46 37.62
CA GLN A 308 43.00 -41.79 38.29
C GLN A 308 43.23 -42.32 39.71
N ILE A 309 42.16 -42.68 40.42
CA ILE A 309 42.26 -43.29 41.76
C ILE A 309 42.84 -44.71 41.65
N ASP A 310 42.43 -45.50 40.66
CA ASP A 310 42.97 -46.83 40.43
C ASP A 310 44.44 -46.76 40.01
N TRP A 311 44.81 -45.83 39.11
CA TRP A 311 46.20 -45.54 38.77
C TRP A 311 47.03 -45.16 39.99
N LEU A 312 46.49 -44.34 40.90
CA LEU A 312 47.16 -43.98 42.16
C LEU A 312 47.42 -45.21 43.04
N VAL A 313 46.49 -46.17 43.08
CA VAL A 313 46.66 -47.44 43.80
C VAL A 313 47.77 -48.29 43.16
N GLU A 314 47.83 -48.35 41.83
CA GLU A 314 48.89 -49.05 41.09
C GLU A 314 50.28 -48.46 41.38
N GLN A 315 50.40 -47.14 41.49
CA GLN A 315 51.66 -46.49 41.86
C GLN A 315 52.08 -46.75 43.32
N GLN A 316 51.15 -47.18 44.19
CA GLN A 316 51.35 -47.42 45.63
C GLN A 316 51.90 -46.23 46.44
N LYS A 317 51.97 -45.04 45.84
CA LYS A 317 52.55 -43.83 46.41
C LYS A 317 51.75 -42.60 45.95
N ALA A 318 51.54 -41.66 46.87
CA ALA A 318 50.97 -40.37 46.55
C ALA A 318 51.84 -39.62 45.52
N GLN A 319 51.17 -38.94 44.59
CA GLN A 319 51.81 -38.26 43.48
C GLN A 319 51.76 -36.76 43.71
N ASP A 320 52.91 -36.12 43.56
CA ASP A 320 53.04 -34.67 43.71
C ASP A 320 52.21 -33.97 42.63
N TYR A 321 52.32 -34.42 41.38
CA TYR A 321 51.59 -33.88 40.24
C TYR A 321 50.53 -34.86 39.75
N ILE A 322 49.28 -34.39 39.68
CA ILE A 322 48.16 -35.15 39.11
C ILE A 322 47.83 -34.61 37.72
N PRO A 323 47.70 -35.47 36.69
CA PRO A 323 47.28 -35.04 35.37
C PRO A 323 45.81 -34.63 35.35
N ILE A 324 45.48 -33.53 34.69
CA ILE A 324 44.10 -33.09 34.44
C ILE A 324 43.79 -33.29 32.96
N PHE A 325 42.75 -34.05 32.67
CA PHE A 325 42.36 -34.42 31.30
C PHE A 325 41.17 -33.62 30.80
N SER A 326 41.06 -33.47 29.48
CA SER A 326 39.93 -32.77 28.88
C SER A 326 38.64 -33.57 28.98
N PRO A 327 37.54 -33.01 29.52
CA PRO A 327 36.24 -33.68 29.56
C PRO A 327 35.54 -33.71 28.18
N VAL A 328 35.98 -32.86 27.23
CA VAL A 328 35.37 -32.67 25.92
C VAL A 328 36.43 -32.60 24.81
N SER A 329 36.03 -32.87 23.58
CA SER A 329 36.86 -32.57 22.41
C SER A 329 36.52 -31.17 21.91
N GLY A 330 37.51 -30.36 21.56
CA GLY A 330 37.30 -28.99 21.10
C GLY A 330 38.58 -28.20 20.94
N VAL A 331 38.46 -26.88 20.98
CA VAL A 331 39.55 -25.92 20.84
C VAL A 331 39.65 -25.08 22.11
N VAL A 332 40.86 -24.85 22.60
CA VAL A 332 41.11 -23.93 23.72
C VAL A 332 40.85 -22.49 23.23
N ILE A 333 39.84 -21.82 23.78
CA ILE A 333 39.46 -20.46 23.38
C ILE A 333 39.84 -19.40 24.41
N GLN A 334 40.19 -19.82 25.63
CA GLN A 334 40.70 -18.94 26.67
C GLN A 334 41.69 -19.71 27.53
N LYS A 335 42.82 -19.09 27.83
CA LYS A 335 43.85 -19.66 28.72
C LYS A 335 44.28 -18.66 29.78
N ASN A 336 43.92 -18.92 31.04
CA ASN A 336 44.23 -18.04 32.16
C ASN A 336 45.41 -18.54 33.01
N ILE A 337 46.09 -19.59 32.56
CA ILE A 337 47.19 -20.23 33.29
C ILE A 337 48.49 -20.31 32.49
N VAL A 338 49.60 -20.37 33.23
CA VAL A 338 50.96 -20.64 32.74
C VAL A 338 51.65 -21.64 33.68
N PRO A 339 52.67 -22.40 33.20
CA PRO A 339 53.45 -23.27 34.07
C PRO A 339 53.99 -22.53 35.31
N GLY A 340 53.86 -23.14 36.48
CA GLY A 340 54.28 -22.59 37.77
C GLY A 340 53.31 -21.58 38.41
N SER A 341 52.24 -21.17 37.72
CA SER A 341 51.22 -20.28 38.30
C SER A 341 50.42 -20.99 39.39
N ALA A 342 50.02 -20.24 40.41
CA ALA A 342 49.07 -20.69 41.43
C ALA A 342 47.64 -20.49 40.93
N PHE A 343 46.71 -21.31 41.43
CA PHE A 343 45.27 -21.16 41.20
C PHE A 343 44.50 -21.42 42.49
N GLU A 344 43.34 -20.77 42.60
CA GLU A 344 42.37 -21.01 43.65
C GLU A 344 41.23 -21.90 43.13
N LYS A 345 40.56 -22.60 44.06
CA LYS A 345 39.39 -23.42 43.73
C LYS A 345 38.31 -22.57 43.06
N GLY A 346 37.77 -23.10 41.97
CA GLY A 346 36.75 -22.42 41.18
C GLY A 346 37.28 -21.41 40.15
N ASP A 347 38.60 -21.15 40.11
CA ASP A 347 39.18 -20.37 39.03
C ASP A 347 38.92 -21.03 37.67
N ASN A 348 38.60 -20.20 36.68
CA ASN A 348 38.49 -20.64 35.30
C ASN A 348 39.90 -20.74 34.71
N LEU A 349 40.46 -21.95 34.63
CA LEU A 349 41.84 -22.17 34.18
C LEU A 349 41.94 -22.16 32.65
N LEU A 350 41.04 -22.91 32.01
CA LEU A 350 40.92 -23.02 30.56
C LEU A 350 39.44 -23.00 30.15
N ARG A 351 39.14 -22.42 28.99
CA ARG A 351 37.84 -22.58 28.32
C ARG A 351 38.02 -23.32 27.01
N ILE A 352 37.26 -24.38 26.81
CA ILE A 352 37.27 -25.20 25.61
C ILE A 352 35.91 -25.05 24.90
N ALA A 353 35.95 -24.84 23.59
CA ALA A 353 34.76 -24.79 22.75
C ALA A 353 34.76 -25.96 21.75
N ASP A 354 33.68 -26.72 21.69
CA ASP A 354 33.45 -27.66 20.59
C ASP A 354 32.94 -26.87 19.36
N LEU A 355 33.80 -26.79 18.34
CA LEU A 355 33.54 -26.04 17.10
C LEU A 355 32.88 -26.88 16.01
N SER A 356 32.46 -28.12 16.27
CA SER A 356 31.74 -28.96 15.28
C SER A 356 30.41 -28.36 14.84
N GLN A 357 29.87 -27.44 15.63
CA GLN A 357 28.66 -26.68 15.37
C GLN A 357 28.89 -25.25 15.84
N VAL A 358 28.46 -24.28 15.04
CA VAL A 358 28.59 -22.86 15.36
C VAL A 358 27.24 -22.17 15.22
N TRP A 359 27.13 -21.01 15.87
CA TRP A 359 26.01 -20.12 15.66
C TRP A 359 26.44 -18.95 14.80
N ILE A 360 25.50 -18.42 14.03
CA ILE A 360 25.61 -17.08 13.47
C ILE A 360 24.65 -16.22 14.25
N GLU A 361 25.19 -15.22 14.94
CA GLU A 361 24.42 -14.21 15.64
C GLU A 361 24.20 -13.02 14.71
N ALA A 362 22.93 -12.67 14.50
CA ALA A 362 22.52 -11.50 13.74
C ALA A 362 21.50 -10.68 14.51
N HIS A 363 21.24 -9.47 14.04
CA HIS A 363 20.31 -8.53 14.68
C HIS A 363 19.19 -8.14 13.73
N ALA A 364 17.95 -8.27 14.19
CA ALA A 364 16.78 -7.74 13.49
C ALA A 364 16.16 -6.58 14.27
N TYR A 365 15.70 -5.58 13.55
CA TYR A 365 15.03 -4.41 14.13
C TYR A 365 13.57 -4.70 14.46
N GLU A 366 12.99 -3.90 15.34
CA GLU A 366 11.62 -4.04 15.85
C GLU A 366 10.55 -4.16 14.75
N ASP A 367 10.72 -3.48 13.62
CA ASP A 367 9.81 -3.50 12.47
C ASP A 367 9.87 -4.81 11.66
N GLN A 368 10.98 -5.55 11.76
CA GLN A 368 11.19 -6.83 11.09
C GLN A 368 10.68 -8.01 11.91
N LEU A 369 10.65 -7.92 13.24
CA LEU A 369 10.27 -9.03 14.14
C LEU A 369 8.92 -9.67 13.83
N PRO A 370 7.85 -8.93 13.45
CA PRO A 370 6.56 -9.55 13.11
C PRO A 370 6.62 -10.50 11.91
N LEU A 371 7.66 -10.39 11.07
CA LEU A 371 7.87 -11.22 9.89
C LEU A 371 8.66 -12.48 10.22
N LEU A 372 9.34 -12.52 11.37
CA LEU A 372 10.28 -13.57 11.74
C LEU A 372 9.62 -14.60 12.64
N HIS A 373 9.94 -15.87 12.39
CA HIS A 373 9.50 -16.99 13.22
C HIS A 373 10.56 -18.09 13.25
N LYS A 374 10.60 -18.85 14.36
CA LYS A 374 11.52 -19.98 14.52
C LYS A 374 11.25 -21.04 13.45
N GLY A 375 12.32 -21.62 12.91
CA GLY A 375 12.27 -22.61 11.84
C GLY A 375 12.27 -22.02 10.43
N MET A 376 12.26 -20.69 10.30
CA MET A 376 12.33 -20.01 9.00
C MET A 376 13.61 -20.41 8.24
N PRO A 377 13.52 -20.71 6.93
CA PRO A 377 14.69 -21.00 6.10
C PRO A 377 15.57 -19.75 5.94
N ALA A 378 16.87 -19.95 6.09
CA ALA A 378 17.88 -18.93 5.96
C ALA A 378 18.91 -19.35 4.91
N LYS A 379 19.34 -18.41 4.09
CA LYS A 379 20.52 -18.55 3.23
C LYS A 379 21.64 -17.73 3.82
N VAL A 380 22.77 -18.35 4.07
CA VAL A 380 23.94 -17.71 4.66
C VAL A 380 25.03 -17.60 3.61
N ARG A 381 25.62 -16.42 3.48
CA ARG A 381 26.79 -16.17 2.64
C ARG A 381 27.91 -15.61 3.51
N LEU A 382 29.05 -16.28 3.53
CA LEU A 382 30.23 -15.82 4.25
C LEU A 382 30.98 -14.79 3.40
N THR A 383 31.58 -13.78 4.02
CA THR A 383 32.32 -12.74 3.28
C THR A 383 33.65 -13.26 2.71
N ASN A 384 34.20 -14.35 3.25
CA ASN A 384 35.51 -14.90 2.89
C ASN A 384 35.45 -16.12 1.95
N VAL A 385 34.27 -16.74 1.77
CA VAL A 385 34.09 -17.91 0.89
C VAL A 385 33.32 -17.47 -0.34
N TYR A 386 33.96 -17.52 -1.50
CA TYR A 386 33.48 -16.77 -2.66
C TYR A 386 32.28 -17.38 -3.39
N HIS A 387 31.83 -18.63 -3.17
CA HIS A 387 30.83 -19.24 -4.08
C HIS A 387 29.77 -20.22 -3.52
N GLU A 388 29.50 -20.32 -2.22
CA GLU A 388 28.40 -21.18 -1.75
C GLU A 388 27.44 -20.50 -0.78
N GLU A 389 26.16 -20.45 -1.14
CA GLU A 389 25.07 -20.13 -0.22
C GLU A 389 24.82 -21.35 0.67
N ILE A 390 25.10 -21.23 1.96
CA ILE A 390 24.87 -22.30 2.92
C ILE A 390 23.41 -22.23 3.36
N SER A 391 22.68 -23.33 3.15
CA SER A 391 21.31 -23.46 3.63
C SER A 391 21.30 -23.67 5.15
N ALA A 392 20.54 -22.85 5.85
CA ALA A 392 20.45 -22.85 7.29
C ALA A 392 19.01 -22.60 7.77
N THR A 393 18.80 -22.65 9.08
CA THR A 393 17.49 -22.36 9.68
C THR A 393 17.63 -21.42 10.87
N LEU A 394 16.66 -20.52 11.02
CA LEU A 394 16.56 -19.65 12.18
C LEU A 394 16.14 -20.47 13.41
N THR A 395 17.06 -20.73 14.32
CA THR A 395 16.83 -21.62 15.47
C THR A 395 16.31 -20.88 16.69
N GLN A 396 16.68 -19.61 16.86
CA GLN A 396 16.26 -18.81 18.00
C GLN A 396 16.11 -17.33 17.64
N ILE A 397 15.09 -16.72 18.26
CA ILE A 397 14.86 -15.28 18.33
C ILE A 397 14.84 -14.94 19.82
N ASP A 398 15.72 -14.05 20.28
CA ASP A 398 15.76 -13.69 21.69
C ASP A 398 14.46 -12.98 22.11
N PRO A 399 13.91 -13.30 23.30
CA PRO A 399 12.63 -12.74 23.75
C PRO A 399 12.74 -11.30 24.24
N PHE A 400 13.95 -10.73 24.30
CA PHE A 400 14.24 -9.39 24.75
C PHE A 400 14.95 -8.59 23.67
N LEU A 401 14.71 -7.28 23.65
CA LEU A 401 15.39 -6.34 22.78
C LEU A 401 16.58 -5.72 23.49
N ASN A 402 17.65 -5.47 22.74
CA ASN A 402 18.74 -4.66 23.22
C ASN A 402 18.26 -3.21 23.44
N HIS A 403 18.46 -2.71 24.66
CA HIS A 403 17.99 -1.37 25.07
C HIS A 403 18.64 -0.22 24.29
N SER A 404 19.85 -0.39 23.75
CA SER A 404 20.57 0.70 23.09
C SER A 404 20.11 0.92 21.64
N ASN A 405 19.79 -0.14 20.91
CA ASN A 405 19.48 -0.08 19.48
C ASN A 405 18.12 -0.71 19.10
N ARG A 406 17.32 -1.16 20.08
CA ARG A 406 16.02 -1.80 19.90
C ARG A 406 16.03 -2.98 18.92
N SER A 407 17.14 -3.72 18.85
CA SER A 407 17.26 -4.92 18.03
C SER A 407 17.04 -6.19 18.85
N ALA A 408 16.43 -7.22 18.25
CA ALA A 408 16.43 -8.57 18.79
C ALA A 408 17.62 -9.32 18.22
N ARG A 409 18.26 -10.14 19.05
CA ARG A 409 19.30 -11.06 18.60
C ARG A 409 18.66 -12.32 18.01
N LEU A 410 19.21 -12.77 16.91
CA LEU A 410 18.79 -13.95 16.16
C LEU A 410 19.95 -14.93 16.11
N ARG A 411 19.67 -16.23 16.22
CA ARG A 411 20.67 -17.29 16.07
C ARG A 411 20.28 -18.22 14.96
N VAL A 412 21.22 -18.43 14.06
CA VAL A 412 21.16 -19.43 12.99
C VAL A 412 22.22 -20.46 13.27
N THR A 413 21.85 -21.74 13.31
CA THR A 413 22.78 -22.81 13.66
C THR A 413 23.31 -23.47 12.40
N LEU A 414 24.63 -23.68 12.33
CA LEU A 414 25.30 -24.30 11.20
C LEU A 414 26.23 -25.44 11.65
N PRO A 415 26.24 -26.57 10.94
CA PRO A 415 27.29 -27.57 11.10
C PRO A 415 28.62 -27.00 10.60
N ASN A 416 29.71 -27.34 11.28
CA ASN A 416 31.06 -26.90 10.94
C ASN A 416 32.00 -28.12 10.90
N THR A 417 31.64 -29.11 10.09
CA THR A 417 32.39 -30.38 9.96
C THR A 417 33.79 -30.19 9.44
N ASP A 418 33.99 -29.23 8.52
CA ASP A 418 35.28 -28.98 7.87
C ASP A 418 36.14 -27.95 8.62
N GLY A 419 35.61 -27.35 9.69
CA GLY A 419 36.32 -26.37 10.51
C GLY A 419 36.53 -25.01 9.85
N GLU A 420 35.88 -24.74 8.72
CA GLU A 420 36.00 -23.48 7.98
C GLU A 420 35.24 -22.32 8.63
N LEU A 421 34.15 -22.61 9.36
CA LEU A 421 33.36 -21.61 10.07
C LEU A 421 34.06 -21.21 11.37
N ARG A 422 35.01 -20.29 11.24
CA ARG A 422 35.74 -19.76 12.39
C ARG A 422 34.91 -18.69 13.10
N PRO A 423 34.72 -18.79 14.43
CA PRO A 423 34.16 -17.70 15.23
C PRO A 423 34.92 -16.40 14.98
N GLY A 424 34.21 -15.29 14.82
CA GLY A 424 34.79 -14.04 14.35
C GLY A 424 34.41 -13.65 12.92
N LEU A 425 34.07 -14.61 12.07
CA LEU A 425 33.75 -14.34 10.66
C LEU A 425 32.43 -13.60 10.50
N PHE A 426 32.38 -12.66 9.57
CA PHE A 426 31.14 -12.00 9.17
C PHE A 426 30.35 -12.86 8.18
N ALA A 427 29.02 -12.76 8.29
CA ALA A 427 28.08 -13.46 7.44
C ALA A 427 26.90 -12.56 7.06
N ASP A 428 26.51 -12.63 5.79
CA ASP A 428 25.23 -12.12 5.31
C ASP A 428 24.18 -13.22 5.43
N ILE A 429 23.02 -12.89 5.98
CA ILE A 429 21.91 -13.83 6.13
C ILE A 429 20.72 -13.27 5.37
N ILE A 430 20.13 -14.09 4.51
CA ILE A 430 18.91 -13.79 3.78
C ILE A 430 17.83 -14.73 4.32
N LEU A 431 16.91 -14.17 5.08
CA LEU A 431 15.70 -14.85 5.53
C LEU A 431 14.58 -14.60 4.53
N SER A 432 13.79 -15.63 4.24
CA SER A 432 12.68 -15.54 3.29
C SER A 432 11.35 -15.58 4.03
N ALA A 433 10.71 -14.42 4.20
CA ALA A 433 9.40 -14.33 4.83
C ALA A 433 8.29 -14.57 3.81
N GLU A 434 7.63 -15.72 3.89
CA GLU A 434 6.50 -16.07 3.04
C GLU A 434 5.24 -15.34 3.52
N LEU A 435 4.74 -14.39 2.72
CA LEU A 435 3.53 -13.62 3.04
C LEU A 435 2.28 -14.16 2.34
N GLY A 436 2.41 -15.30 1.64
CA GLY A 436 1.33 -15.94 0.89
C GLY A 436 0.91 -15.15 -0.35
N ASN A 437 -0.32 -15.38 -0.79
CA ASN A 437 -0.86 -14.79 -2.03
C ASN A 437 -1.40 -13.37 -1.79
N LEU A 438 -0.63 -12.37 -2.22
CA LEU A 438 -0.95 -10.96 -2.07
C LEU A 438 -1.19 -10.30 -3.43
N LEU A 439 -2.00 -9.24 -3.45
CA LEU A 439 -2.12 -8.38 -4.63
C LEU A 439 -0.79 -7.67 -4.83
N VAL A 440 -0.11 -7.97 -5.93
CA VAL A 440 1.19 -7.40 -6.26
C VAL A 440 1.14 -6.70 -7.61
N VAL A 441 1.90 -5.63 -7.72
CA VAL A 441 2.09 -4.90 -8.98
C VAL A 441 3.59 -4.65 -9.18
N PRO A 442 4.05 -4.48 -10.43
CA PRO A 442 5.40 -4.00 -10.69
C PRO A 442 5.63 -2.68 -9.95
N ARG A 443 6.82 -2.52 -9.37
CA ARG A 443 7.18 -1.33 -8.60
C ARG A 443 7.06 -0.06 -9.45
N ASP A 444 7.41 -0.17 -10.73
CA ASP A 444 7.33 0.92 -11.72
C ASP A 444 5.88 1.38 -12.02
N ALA A 445 4.88 0.55 -11.71
CA ALA A 445 3.47 0.91 -11.86
C ALA A 445 2.98 1.90 -10.81
N VAL A 446 3.71 2.05 -9.69
CA VAL A 446 3.32 2.89 -8.56
C VAL A 446 4.05 4.23 -8.61
N LEU A 447 3.31 5.29 -8.89
CA LEU A 447 3.81 6.65 -8.75
C LEU A 447 3.85 7.06 -7.28
N ILE A 448 5.04 7.45 -6.81
CA ILE A 448 5.24 7.94 -5.45
C ILE A 448 5.29 9.47 -5.47
N SER A 449 4.25 10.11 -4.97
CA SER A 449 4.16 11.58 -4.82
C SER A 449 4.06 11.93 -3.33
N GLY A 450 5.23 12.13 -2.70
CA GLY A 450 5.33 12.38 -1.26
C GLY A 450 4.70 11.27 -0.41
N LYS A 451 3.57 11.56 0.24
CA LYS A 451 2.80 10.59 1.04
C LYS A 451 1.76 9.80 0.23
N LYS A 452 1.44 10.21 -0.99
CA LYS A 452 0.47 9.52 -1.84
C LYS A 452 1.16 8.50 -2.74
N ARG A 453 0.47 7.38 -2.96
CA ARG A 453 0.87 6.33 -3.90
C ARG A 453 -0.28 6.18 -4.87
N ILE A 454 0.01 6.30 -6.17
CA ILE A 454 -1.02 6.37 -7.21
C ILE A 454 -0.67 5.35 -8.28
N VAL A 455 -1.67 4.61 -8.73
CA VAL A 455 -1.58 3.71 -9.88
C VAL A 455 -2.62 4.14 -10.89
N PHE A 456 -2.26 4.18 -12.17
CA PHE A 456 -3.22 4.47 -13.22
C PHE A 456 -3.88 3.17 -13.67
N ARG A 457 -5.19 3.08 -13.46
CA ARG A 457 -6.05 2.00 -13.97
C ARG A 457 -6.47 2.32 -15.40
N ASP A 458 -6.29 1.38 -16.30
CA ASP A 458 -6.73 1.47 -17.69
C ASP A 458 -8.17 0.96 -17.80
N LEU A 459 -9.10 1.88 -18.06
CA LEU A 459 -10.52 1.58 -18.25
C LEU A 459 -10.84 1.18 -19.70
N GLY A 460 -9.83 1.13 -20.57
CA GLY A 460 -9.96 0.86 -21.99
C GLY A 460 -10.14 2.12 -22.82
N GLN A 461 -9.99 1.98 -24.13
CA GLN A 461 -10.18 3.06 -25.12
C GLN A 461 -9.32 4.32 -24.87
N GLY A 462 -8.21 4.19 -24.12
CA GLY A 462 -7.32 5.31 -23.79
C GLY A 462 -7.74 6.10 -22.55
N ARG A 463 -8.76 5.66 -21.82
CA ARG A 463 -9.22 6.29 -20.58
C ARG A 463 -8.46 5.74 -19.38
N LEU A 464 -7.74 6.62 -18.68
CA LEU A 464 -6.89 6.27 -17.54
C LEU A 464 -7.41 6.93 -16.26
N GLU A 465 -7.57 6.16 -15.20
CA GLU A 465 -8.06 6.64 -13.92
C GLU A 465 -6.95 6.62 -12.87
N PRO A 466 -6.60 7.74 -12.23
CA PRO A 466 -5.67 7.76 -11.11
C PRO A 466 -6.31 7.16 -9.87
N VAL A 467 -5.82 6.01 -9.41
CA VAL A 467 -6.31 5.34 -8.22
C VAL A 467 -5.29 5.49 -7.10
N GLN A 468 -5.69 6.10 -5.98
CA GLN A 468 -4.86 6.15 -4.79
C GLN A 468 -4.81 4.76 -4.13
N VAL A 469 -3.61 4.25 -3.92
CA VAL A 469 -3.37 2.93 -3.32
C VAL A 469 -2.67 3.03 -1.97
N ARG A 470 -2.87 2.03 -1.12
CA ARG A 470 -2.02 1.80 0.06
C ARG A 470 -1.08 0.64 -0.25
N THR A 471 0.21 0.91 -0.23
CA THR A 471 1.24 -0.09 -0.49
C THR A 471 1.66 -0.81 0.81
N GLY A 472 2.15 -2.03 0.69
CA GLY A 472 2.75 -2.83 1.75
C GLY A 472 4.25 -2.99 1.55
N TYR A 473 4.75 -4.17 1.91
CA TYR A 473 6.13 -4.56 1.63
C TYR A 473 6.38 -4.65 0.11
N GLY A 474 7.62 -4.49 -0.30
CA GLY A 474 8.03 -4.62 -1.70
C GLY A 474 9.46 -5.14 -1.78
N ASP A 475 9.77 -5.79 -2.89
CA ASP A 475 11.12 -6.22 -3.25
C ASP A 475 11.70 -5.24 -4.30
N SER A 476 12.75 -5.66 -5.01
CA SER A 476 13.36 -4.83 -6.06
C SER A 476 12.46 -4.62 -7.29
N ASP A 477 11.51 -5.52 -7.55
CA ASP A 477 10.74 -5.57 -8.79
C ASP A 477 9.24 -5.32 -8.56
N ARG A 478 8.70 -5.75 -7.42
CA ARG A 478 7.26 -5.81 -7.12
C ARG A 478 6.95 -5.15 -5.78
N ILE A 479 5.73 -4.62 -5.68
CA ILE A 479 5.20 -4.01 -4.46
C ILE A 479 3.80 -4.55 -4.16
N VAL A 480 3.56 -4.86 -2.90
CA VAL A 480 2.26 -5.34 -2.41
C VAL A 480 1.28 -4.16 -2.35
N ILE A 481 0.06 -4.37 -2.83
CA ILE A 481 -1.06 -3.45 -2.69
C ILE A 481 -2.00 -3.96 -1.60
N ARG A 482 -2.16 -3.17 -0.53
CA ARG A 482 -3.05 -3.46 0.60
C ARG A 482 -4.48 -2.98 0.34
N SER A 483 -4.65 -1.88 -0.40
CA SER A 483 -5.97 -1.37 -0.79
C SER A 483 -5.89 -0.46 -2.02
N GLY A 484 -7.02 -0.31 -2.72
CA GLY A 484 -7.21 0.60 -3.86
C GLY A 484 -7.42 -0.12 -5.19
N LEU A 485 -6.82 -1.29 -5.37
CA LEU A 485 -6.94 -2.12 -6.58
C LEU A 485 -7.57 -3.48 -6.27
N GLN A 486 -8.10 -4.11 -7.30
CA GLN A 486 -8.66 -5.46 -7.29
C GLN A 486 -7.92 -6.38 -8.26
N ALA A 487 -7.99 -7.69 -8.02
CA ALA A 487 -7.45 -8.67 -8.96
C ALA A 487 -8.22 -8.58 -10.29
N GLY A 488 -7.51 -8.53 -11.41
CA GLY A 488 -8.07 -8.36 -12.75
C GLY A 488 -8.09 -6.90 -13.24
N ASP A 489 -7.83 -5.91 -12.37
CA ASP A 489 -7.67 -4.53 -12.82
C ASP A 489 -6.51 -4.43 -13.82
N LYS A 490 -6.72 -3.74 -14.95
CA LYS A 490 -5.65 -3.39 -15.89
C LYS A 490 -5.01 -2.10 -15.42
N ILE A 491 -3.69 -2.09 -15.29
CA ILE A 491 -2.92 -0.95 -14.81
C ILE A 491 -1.79 -0.60 -15.76
N ILE A 492 -1.33 0.64 -15.70
CA ILE A 492 -0.14 1.07 -16.42
C ILE A 492 1.12 0.63 -15.67
N THR A 493 2.02 -0.08 -16.35
CA THR A 493 3.29 -0.57 -15.79
C THR A 493 4.51 0.17 -16.32
N SER A 494 4.37 0.93 -17.42
CA SER A 494 5.45 1.75 -17.98
C SER A 494 4.92 3.07 -18.54
N GLY A 495 5.74 4.12 -18.51
CA GLY A 495 5.34 5.47 -18.91
C GLY A 495 4.52 6.23 -17.87
N VAL A 496 4.40 5.70 -16.65
CA VAL A 496 3.59 6.25 -15.54
C VAL A 496 3.92 7.72 -15.26
N PHE A 497 5.20 8.09 -15.24
CA PHE A 497 5.62 9.47 -14.99
C PHE A 497 5.12 10.46 -16.05
N LEU A 498 5.17 10.09 -17.33
CA LEU A 498 4.74 10.95 -18.42
C LEU A 498 3.22 11.14 -18.42
N ILE A 499 2.46 10.08 -18.11
CA ILE A 499 1.01 10.14 -17.91
C ILE A 499 0.67 11.05 -16.73
N ALA A 500 1.41 10.92 -15.63
CA ALA A 500 1.21 11.75 -14.45
C ALA A 500 1.51 13.23 -14.73
N ALA A 501 2.58 13.53 -15.47
CA ALA A 501 2.88 14.88 -15.91
C ALA A 501 1.74 15.44 -16.77
N GLU A 502 1.23 14.68 -17.73
CA GLU A 502 0.11 15.08 -18.60
C GLU A 502 -1.19 15.30 -17.82
N SER A 503 -1.52 14.38 -16.91
CA SER A 503 -2.66 14.50 -16.00
C SER A 503 -2.62 15.81 -15.22
N ARG A 504 -1.48 16.14 -14.61
CA ARG A 504 -1.31 17.35 -13.79
C ARG A 504 -1.44 18.64 -14.61
N LEU A 505 -0.98 18.60 -15.87
CA LEU A 505 -1.07 19.72 -16.80
C LEU A 505 -2.53 19.94 -17.28
N LYS A 506 -3.28 18.87 -17.58
CA LYS A 506 -4.69 18.97 -18.03
C LYS A 506 -5.67 19.31 -16.91
N SER A 507 -5.53 18.69 -15.74
CA SER A 507 -6.50 18.80 -14.63
C SER A 507 -6.27 19.97 -13.68
N GLY A 508 -5.16 20.70 -13.82
CA GLY A 508 -4.85 21.87 -13.00
C GLY A 508 -4.63 21.52 -11.53
N ALA A 509 -3.43 21.02 -11.22
CA ALA A 509 -2.79 21.01 -9.89
C ALA A 509 -3.50 20.38 -8.67
N GLN A 510 -4.79 20.01 -8.69
CA GLN A 510 -5.53 19.61 -7.48
C GLN A 510 -5.96 18.14 -7.40
N GLN A 511 -5.84 17.34 -8.46
CA GLN A 511 -6.48 16.02 -8.44
C GLN A 511 -5.71 14.93 -7.67
N TRP A 512 -4.43 15.11 -7.34
CA TRP A 512 -3.71 14.12 -6.52
C TRP A 512 -2.41 14.64 -5.92
#